data_AF-A0A973JZ69-F1
#
_entry.id   AF-A0A973JZ69-F1
#
_cell.length_a   1.000
_cell.length_b   1.000
_cell.length_c   1.000
_cell.angle_alpha   90.00
_cell.angle_beta   90.00
_cell.angle_gamma   90.00
#
_symmetry.space_group_name_H-M   'P 1'
#
loop_
_entity.id
_entity.type
_entity.pdbx_description
1 polymer ?
#
loop_
_entity_poly.entity_id
_entity_poly.type
_entity_poly.pdbx_seq_one_letter_code
_entity_poly.pdbx_strand_id
1 'polypeptide(L)'
;ADTSAPTRPGRVTGRTVGSRSVQLSWSASSDDVRVVSYDIQQGGTKIHSVGGNQTATVVTGLRPGVRYSFTVRARDAADNVSPASAAVRLTTAPGTDDGRGTAPTQFRAATRLAEDGAYYFDLSWVPPRVDGVVTEYGIRLDGRPATSLVYGGTAPTGPATYSFYAGRDKGVTHRLRIRAKLPDGTWGGWSQERTVTTGATP
;
A
#
# COMPACT_ATOMS: atom_id res chain seq x y z
N ALA A 1 30.08 -11.38 11.30
CA ALA A 1 28.68 -10.95 11.23
C ALA A 1 28.39 -10.17 12.50
N ASP A 2 27.63 -9.09 12.39
CA ASP A 2 27.18 -8.32 13.55
C ASP A 2 25.92 -8.96 14.14
N THR A 3 25.88 -9.11 15.46
CA THR A 3 24.77 -9.74 16.20
C THR A 3 24.15 -8.81 17.23
N SER A 4 24.69 -7.60 17.38
CA SER A 4 24.16 -6.60 18.30
C SER A 4 22.95 -5.94 17.65
N ALA A 5 21.80 -5.94 18.32
CA ALA A 5 20.66 -5.17 17.83
C ALA A 5 20.78 -3.71 18.28
N PRO A 6 20.29 -2.76 17.47
CA PRO A 6 20.19 -1.38 17.90
C PRO A 6 19.40 -1.22 19.19
N THR A 7 19.70 -0.17 19.93
CA THR A 7 18.91 0.24 21.09
C THR A 7 17.48 0.61 20.68
N ARG A 8 16.54 0.48 21.63
CA ARG A 8 15.14 0.88 21.41
C ARG A 8 15.08 2.38 21.06
N PRO A 9 14.34 2.78 20.02
CA PRO A 9 14.13 4.20 19.75
C PRO A 9 13.58 4.92 20.98
N GLY A 10 14.17 6.08 21.31
CA GLY A 10 13.78 6.87 22.48
C GLY A 10 12.46 7.61 22.26
N ARG A 11 12.17 8.59 23.15
CA ARG A 11 10.88 9.31 23.27
C ARG A 11 10.14 9.51 21.93
N VAL A 12 9.16 8.64 21.66
CA VAL A 12 8.31 8.75 20.48
C VAL A 12 7.12 9.65 20.77
N THR A 13 6.88 10.58 19.87
CA THR A 13 5.74 11.50 19.89
C THR A 13 5.12 11.57 18.51
N GLY A 14 3.93 12.14 18.44
CA GLY A 14 3.33 12.43 17.15
C GLY A 14 2.14 13.35 17.27
N ARG A 15 1.67 13.81 16.11
CA ARG A 15 0.51 14.67 15.97
C ARG A 15 -0.25 14.33 14.69
N THR A 16 -1.55 14.55 14.70
CA THR A 16 -2.36 14.48 13.49
C THR A 16 -2.05 15.67 12.61
N VAL A 17 -1.84 15.44 11.32
CA VAL A 17 -1.56 16.51 10.33
C VAL A 17 -2.60 16.57 9.22
N GLY A 18 -3.49 15.57 9.13
CA GLY A 18 -4.65 15.58 8.24
C GLY A 18 -5.63 14.45 8.53
N SER A 19 -6.63 14.31 7.68
CA SER A 19 -7.60 13.21 7.76
C SER A 19 -6.99 11.87 7.33
N ARG A 20 -5.87 11.88 6.60
CA ARG A 20 -5.19 10.66 6.12
C ARG A 20 -3.73 10.58 6.53
N SER A 21 -3.29 11.43 7.44
CA SER A 21 -1.88 11.53 7.78
C SER A 21 -1.61 11.96 9.23
N VAL A 22 -0.53 11.41 9.77
CA VAL A 22 0.03 11.78 11.06
C VAL A 22 1.54 12.01 10.90
N GLN A 23 2.10 12.88 11.73
CA GLN A 23 3.54 13.05 11.84
C GLN A 23 4.01 12.34 13.11
N LEU A 24 5.07 11.54 12.99
CA LEU A 24 5.76 10.88 14.09
C LEU A 24 7.18 11.45 14.22
N SER A 25 7.69 11.51 15.45
CA SER A 25 9.07 11.89 15.73
C SER A 25 9.59 11.13 16.95
N TRP A 26 10.86 10.77 16.95
CA TRP A 26 11.49 9.95 17.98
C TRP A 26 12.93 10.39 18.26
N SER A 27 13.50 9.95 19.37
CA SER A 27 14.94 10.09 19.61
C SER A 27 15.69 8.95 18.96
N ALA A 28 16.86 9.26 18.39
CA ALA A 28 17.68 8.27 17.69
C ALA A 28 18.09 7.11 18.60
N SER A 29 18.14 5.92 18.01
CA SER A 29 18.81 4.75 18.57
C SER A 29 20.31 4.83 18.31
N SER A 30 21.10 4.26 19.21
CA SER A 30 22.49 3.87 18.98
C SER A 30 22.62 2.38 18.68
N ASP A 31 23.71 2.03 18.02
CA ASP A 31 24.14 0.69 17.66
C ASP A 31 25.67 0.66 17.67
N ASP A 32 26.32 -0.50 17.80
CA ASP A 32 27.78 -0.61 17.83
C ASP A 32 28.43 -0.43 16.44
N VAL A 33 27.69 -0.68 15.36
CA VAL A 33 28.13 -0.37 13.99
C VAL A 33 27.36 0.81 13.42
N ARG A 34 26.05 0.69 13.19
CA ARG A 34 25.17 1.77 12.75
C ARG A 34 23.71 1.34 12.65
N VAL A 35 22.82 2.27 12.98
CA VAL A 35 21.42 2.19 12.56
C VAL A 35 21.30 2.54 11.08
N VAL A 36 20.66 1.67 10.28
CA VAL A 36 20.47 1.89 8.83
C VAL A 36 19.07 2.35 8.48
N SER A 37 18.08 1.98 9.30
CA SER A 37 16.70 2.38 9.09
C SER A 37 15.89 2.38 10.38
N TYR A 38 14.77 3.10 10.33
CA TYR A 38 13.69 2.96 11.29
C TYR A 38 12.44 2.41 10.61
N ASP A 39 11.92 1.31 11.14
CA ASP A 39 10.68 0.66 10.76
C ASP A 39 9.52 1.26 11.57
N ILE A 40 8.55 1.84 10.90
CA ILE A 40 7.31 2.33 11.52
C ILE A 40 6.29 1.20 11.45
N GLN A 41 5.74 0.85 12.60
CA GLN A 41 4.77 -0.22 12.76
C GLN A 41 3.41 0.33 13.19
N GLN A 42 2.34 -0.28 12.67
CA GLN A 42 0.97 -0.07 13.09
C GLN A 42 0.37 -1.42 13.48
N GLY A 43 -0.12 -1.53 14.71
CA GLY A 43 -0.66 -2.80 15.22
C GLY A 43 0.35 -3.97 15.20
N GLY A 44 1.66 -3.68 15.22
CA GLY A 44 2.74 -4.67 15.13
C GLY A 44 3.24 -4.97 13.71
N THR A 45 2.51 -4.55 12.68
CA THR A 45 2.91 -4.72 11.27
C THR A 45 3.74 -3.53 10.80
N LYS A 46 4.87 -3.78 10.12
CA LYS A 46 5.65 -2.72 9.46
C LYS A 46 4.85 -2.12 8.32
N ILE A 47 4.56 -0.83 8.41
CA ILE A 47 3.82 -0.08 7.39
C ILE A 47 4.70 0.90 6.61
N HIS A 48 5.84 1.30 7.17
CA HIS A 48 6.74 2.26 6.52
C HIS A 48 8.17 2.08 7.03
N SER A 49 9.15 2.62 6.30
CA SER A 49 10.56 2.61 6.65
C SER A 49 11.22 3.90 6.21
N VAL A 50 12.06 4.46 7.06
CA VAL A 50 12.88 5.64 6.76
C VAL A 50 14.35 5.35 7.00
N GLY A 51 15.25 6.18 6.46
CA GLY A 51 16.69 6.03 6.66
C GLY A 51 17.10 6.21 8.12
N GLY A 52 18.22 5.59 8.52
CA GLY A 52 18.72 5.62 9.90
C GLY A 52 19.17 7.00 10.40
N ASN A 53 19.34 7.96 9.48
CA ASN A 53 19.57 9.37 9.78
C ASN A 53 18.28 10.17 10.02
N GLN A 54 17.10 9.57 9.83
CA GLN A 54 15.81 10.23 10.02
C GLN A 54 15.23 9.88 11.39
N THR A 55 14.79 10.90 12.12
CA THR A 55 14.15 10.78 13.43
C THR A 55 12.71 11.29 13.44
N ALA A 56 12.17 11.54 12.25
CA ALA A 56 10.79 11.93 12.06
C ALA A 56 10.30 11.46 10.68
N THR A 57 9.00 11.20 10.58
CA THR A 57 8.33 10.91 9.30
C THR A 57 6.87 11.32 9.34
N VAL A 58 6.27 11.51 8.17
CA VAL A 58 4.83 11.63 8.00
C VAL A 58 4.33 10.28 7.49
N VAL A 59 3.38 9.68 8.22
CA VAL A 59 2.66 8.49 7.78
C VAL A 59 1.39 8.94 7.08
N THR A 60 1.16 8.46 5.87
CA THR A 60 0.09 8.80 4.93
C THR A 60 -0.73 7.56 4.59
N GLY A 61 -1.77 7.73 3.76
CA GLY A 61 -2.65 6.63 3.36
C GLY A 61 -3.64 6.19 4.44
N LEU A 62 -3.62 6.79 5.63
CA LEU A 62 -4.50 6.44 6.75
C LEU A 62 -5.98 6.79 6.47
N ARG A 63 -6.89 6.21 7.25
CA ARG A 63 -8.33 6.48 7.18
C ARG A 63 -8.74 7.66 8.05
N PRO A 64 -9.68 8.51 7.59
CA PRO A 64 -10.25 9.60 8.40
C PRO A 64 -10.97 9.12 9.66
N GLY A 65 -10.81 9.87 10.76
CA GLY A 65 -11.49 9.64 12.04
C GLY A 65 -11.12 8.33 12.75
N VAL A 66 -10.05 7.65 12.32
CA VAL A 66 -9.64 6.35 12.88
C VAL A 66 -8.53 6.55 13.90
N ARG A 67 -8.63 5.83 15.03
CA ARG A 67 -7.58 5.76 16.03
C ARG A 67 -6.55 4.70 15.65
N TYR A 68 -5.31 5.13 15.52
CA TYR A 68 -4.15 4.30 15.22
C TYR A 68 -3.22 4.20 16.44
N SER A 69 -2.44 3.12 16.49
CA SER A 69 -1.37 2.90 17.46
C SER A 69 -0.09 2.59 16.71
N PHE A 70 0.90 3.48 16.83
CA PHE A 70 2.18 3.41 16.14
C PHE A 70 3.32 3.09 17.10
N THR A 71 4.28 2.31 16.62
CA THR A 71 5.58 2.08 17.28
C THR A 71 6.70 2.20 16.25
N VAL A 72 7.91 2.50 16.72
CA VAL A 72 9.11 2.59 15.87
C VAL A 72 10.13 1.56 16.32
N ARG A 73 10.83 0.93 15.38
CA ARG A 73 11.99 0.05 15.63
C ARG A 73 13.17 0.52 14.79
N ALA A 74 14.36 0.57 15.36
CA ALA A 74 15.61 0.68 14.62
C ALA A 74 16.05 -0.69 14.07
N ARG A 75 16.73 -0.66 12.93
CA ARG A 75 17.36 -1.81 12.26
C ARG A 75 18.78 -1.42 11.83
N ASP A 76 19.71 -2.37 11.90
CA ASP A 76 21.11 -2.20 11.47
C ASP A 76 21.37 -2.82 10.07
N ALA A 77 22.64 -2.83 9.65
CA ALA A 77 23.04 -3.37 8.35
C ALA A 77 23.05 -4.91 8.29
N ALA A 78 23.01 -5.59 9.44
CA ALA A 78 22.97 -7.04 9.59
C ALA A 78 21.55 -7.57 9.79
N ASP A 79 20.53 -6.71 9.60
CA ASP A 79 19.12 -6.99 9.81
C ASP A 79 18.71 -7.28 11.26
N ASN A 80 19.56 -6.96 12.25
CA ASN A 80 19.18 -7.00 13.65
C ASN A 80 18.17 -5.88 13.95
N VAL A 81 17.13 -6.20 14.72
CA VAL A 81 16.01 -5.30 14.98
C VAL A 81 15.88 -5.03 16.46
N SER A 82 15.86 -3.74 16.82
CA SER A 82 15.61 -3.29 18.19
C SER A 82 14.23 -3.73 18.73
N PRO A 83 14.06 -3.71 20.06
CA PRO A 83 12.73 -3.68 20.67
C PRO A 83 11.90 -2.48 20.16
N ALA A 84 10.57 -2.65 20.07
CA ALA A 84 9.67 -1.56 19.67
C ALA A 84 9.69 -0.40 20.67
N SER A 85 9.54 0.84 20.22
CA SER A 85 9.33 1.99 21.11
C SER A 85 8.07 1.85 21.98
N ALA A 86 7.87 2.80 22.91
CA ALA A 86 6.55 3.04 23.47
C ALA A 86 5.55 3.38 22.35
N ALA A 87 4.29 2.95 22.51
CA ALA A 87 3.26 3.18 21.51
C ALA A 87 2.73 4.62 21.59
N VAL A 88 2.61 5.26 20.43
CA VAL A 88 1.93 6.56 20.28
C VAL A 88 0.56 6.31 19.65
N ARG A 89 -0.49 6.78 20.33
CA ARG A 89 -1.86 6.62 19.85
C ARG A 89 -2.37 7.95 19.32
N LEU A 90 -2.78 7.98 18.06
CA LEU A 90 -3.26 9.17 17.37
C LEU A 90 -4.58 8.87 16.68
N THR A 91 -5.47 9.85 16.65
CA THR A 91 -6.70 9.78 15.86
C THR A 91 -6.57 10.75 14.70
N THR A 92 -6.68 10.24 13.47
CA THR A 92 -6.70 11.09 12.28
C THR A 92 -7.89 12.04 12.30
N ALA A 93 -7.77 13.18 11.62
CA ALA A 93 -8.88 14.13 11.58
C ALA A 93 -10.11 13.47 10.92
N PRO A 94 -11.33 13.86 11.30
CA PRO A 94 -12.52 13.47 10.57
C PRO A 94 -12.39 13.89 9.09
N GLY A 95 -13.07 13.17 8.21
CA GLY A 95 -13.08 13.50 6.79
C GLY A 95 -14.06 12.61 6.05
N THR A 96 -14.69 13.17 5.01
CA THR A 96 -15.65 12.49 4.14
C THR A 96 -15.02 12.00 2.84
N ASP A 97 -13.70 12.04 2.72
CA ASP A 97 -12.98 11.54 1.55
C ASP A 97 -13.27 10.04 1.36
N ASP A 98 -13.73 9.68 0.17
CA ASP A 98 -14.06 8.32 -0.24
C ASP A 98 -12.82 7.45 -0.50
N GLY A 99 -11.63 8.02 -0.31
CA GLY A 99 -10.35 7.35 -0.43
C GLY A 99 -9.78 7.40 -1.84
N ARG A 100 -10.33 8.23 -2.75
CA ARG A 100 -9.79 8.44 -4.12
C ARG A 100 -8.30 8.74 -4.13
N GLY A 101 -7.79 9.46 -3.14
CA GLY A 101 -6.35 9.74 -3.01
C GLY A 101 -5.48 8.50 -2.80
N THR A 102 -6.08 7.35 -2.50
CA THR A 102 -5.42 6.05 -2.32
C THR A 102 -5.83 5.01 -3.36
N ALA A 103 -6.59 5.42 -4.37
CA ALA A 103 -6.95 4.54 -5.48
C ALA A 103 -5.76 4.36 -6.43
N PRO A 104 -5.59 3.18 -7.05
CA PRO A 104 -4.70 3.02 -8.18
C PRO A 104 -5.03 4.04 -9.29
N THR A 105 -4.01 4.68 -9.83
CA THR A 105 -4.16 5.72 -10.87
C THR A 105 -3.80 5.15 -12.24
N GLN A 106 -4.12 5.90 -13.30
CA GLN A 106 -3.88 5.47 -14.69
C GLN A 106 -4.41 4.06 -15.00
N PHE A 107 -5.49 3.64 -14.33
CA PHE A 107 -6.09 2.33 -14.59
C PHE A 107 -6.60 2.25 -16.03
N ARG A 108 -6.14 1.24 -16.75
CA ARG A 108 -6.55 0.89 -18.11
C ARG A 108 -6.99 -0.57 -18.12
N ALA A 109 -7.97 -0.84 -18.96
CA ALA A 109 -8.42 -2.18 -19.26
C ALA A 109 -8.56 -2.28 -20.79
N ALA A 110 -8.02 -3.36 -21.35
CA ALA A 110 -8.16 -3.71 -22.76
C ALA A 110 -8.58 -5.16 -22.86
N THR A 111 -9.12 -5.55 -24.03
CA THR A 111 -9.41 -6.95 -24.33
C THR A 111 -8.42 -7.47 -25.36
N ARG A 112 -7.93 -8.69 -25.16
CA ARG A 112 -7.08 -9.40 -26.12
C ARG A 112 -7.71 -10.73 -26.48
N LEU A 113 -7.75 -11.04 -27.77
CA LEU A 113 -8.13 -12.36 -28.28
C LEU A 113 -6.89 -13.27 -28.27
N ALA A 114 -6.99 -14.42 -27.62
CA ALA A 114 -5.98 -15.46 -27.65
C ALA A 114 -6.21 -16.41 -28.85
N GLU A 115 -5.17 -17.16 -29.21
CA GLU A 115 -5.19 -18.09 -30.36
C GLU A 115 -6.27 -19.17 -30.24
N ASP A 116 -6.65 -19.54 -29.01
CA ASP A 116 -7.68 -20.54 -28.71
C ASP A 116 -9.12 -19.97 -28.83
N GLY A 117 -9.26 -18.71 -29.24
CA GLY A 117 -10.53 -18.01 -29.39
C GLY A 117 -11.09 -17.39 -28.10
N ALA A 118 -10.35 -17.45 -26.99
CA ALA A 118 -10.75 -16.81 -25.74
C ALA A 118 -10.39 -15.32 -25.69
N TYR A 119 -11.25 -14.51 -25.09
CA TYR A 119 -10.93 -13.14 -24.71
C TYR A 119 -10.34 -13.10 -23.29
N TYR A 120 -9.36 -12.23 -23.11
CA TYR A 120 -8.76 -11.88 -21.82
C TYR A 120 -8.90 -10.39 -21.57
N PHE A 121 -9.10 -10.00 -20.32
CA PHE A 121 -8.87 -8.63 -19.89
C PHE A 121 -7.39 -8.45 -19.57
N ASP A 122 -6.74 -7.54 -20.27
CA ASP A 122 -5.40 -7.07 -19.96
C ASP A 122 -5.51 -5.73 -19.21
N LEU A 123 -5.11 -5.73 -17.95
CA LEU A 123 -5.18 -4.58 -17.06
C LEU A 123 -3.80 -3.94 -16.89
N SER A 124 -3.76 -2.62 -16.78
CA SER A 124 -2.60 -1.89 -16.27
C SER A 124 -2.99 -0.74 -15.35
N TRP A 125 -2.15 -0.43 -14.36
CA TRP A 125 -2.36 0.68 -13.42
C TRP A 125 -1.04 1.14 -12.82
N VAL A 126 -1.07 2.33 -12.21
CA VAL A 126 -0.01 2.83 -11.33
C VAL A 126 -0.46 2.65 -9.87
N PRO A 127 0.32 1.94 -9.04
CA PRO A 127 0.07 1.82 -7.59
C PRO A 127 -0.17 3.18 -6.92
N PRO A 128 -1.04 3.26 -5.90
CA PRO A 128 -1.22 4.51 -5.17
C PRO A 128 0.07 4.89 -4.43
N ARG A 129 0.32 6.20 -4.31
CA ARG A 129 1.44 6.72 -3.52
C ARG A 129 1.04 6.74 -2.06
N VAL A 130 1.42 5.69 -1.34
CA VAL A 130 1.23 5.54 0.10
C VAL A 130 2.52 5.11 0.76
N ASP A 131 2.61 5.33 2.08
CA ASP A 131 3.74 4.83 2.84
C ASP A 131 3.65 3.31 2.99
N GLY A 132 4.69 2.62 2.51
CA GLY A 132 4.79 1.16 2.55
C GLY A 132 4.60 0.50 1.19
N VAL A 133 4.63 -0.83 1.18
CA VAL A 133 4.49 -1.62 -0.05
C VAL A 133 3.04 -2.09 -0.17
N VAL A 134 2.40 -1.76 -1.29
CA VAL A 134 1.06 -2.28 -1.64
C VAL A 134 1.24 -3.62 -2.35
N THR A 135 0.94 -4.71 -1.65
CA THR A 135 1.09 -6.07 -2.18
C THR A 135 -0.22 -6.71 -2.63
N GLU A 136 -1.37 -6.12 -2.30
CA GLU A 136 -2.67 -6.72 -2.59
C GLU A 136 -3.60 -5.73 -3.31
N TYR A 137 -4.28 -6.22 -4.34
CA TYR A 137 -5.27 -5.47 -5.11
C TYR A 137 -6.56 -6.25 -5.25
N GLY A 138 -7.70 -5.56 -5.17
CA GLY A 138 -9.02 -6.14 -5.40
C GLY A 138 -9.60 -5.62 -6.71
N ILE A 139 -10.08 -6.52 -7.56
CA ILE A 139 -10.71 -6.19 -8.84
C ILE A 139 -12.21 -6.45 -8.75
N ARG A 140 -13.00 -5.50 -9.26
CA ARG A 140 -14.44 -5.67 -9.49
C ARG A 140 -14.74 -5.75 -10.98
N LEU A 141 -15.63 -6.67 -11.32
CA LEU A 141 -16.22 -6.85 -12.65
C LEU A 141 -17.75 -6.71 -12.50
N ASP A 142 -18.34 -5.78 -13.23
CA ASP A 142 -19.78 -5.50 -13.25
C ASP A 142 -20.38 -5.29 -11.84
N GLY A 143 -19.61 -4.58 -11.00
CA GLY A 143 -19.98 -4.26 -9.63
C GLY A 143 -19.75 -5.39 -8.62
N ARG A 144 -19.42 -6.60 -9.07
CA ARG A 144 -19.15 -7.77 -8.22
C ARG A 144 -17.65 -7.99 -8.03
N PRO A 145 -17.18 -8.52 -6.89
CA PRO A 145 -15.80 -8.97 -6.75
C PRO A 145 -15.47 -10.00 -7.82
N ALA A 146 -14.38 -9.80 -8.56
CA ALA A 146 -13.92 -10.72 -9.59
C ALA A 146 -12.75 -11.57 -9.09
N THR A 147 -11.69 -10.90 -8.62
CA THR A 147 -10.48 -11.55 -8.10
C THR A 147 -9.71 -10.61 -7.17
N SER A 148 -8.77 -11.19 -6.41
CA SER A 148 -7.76 -10.44 -5.66
C SER A 148 -6.37 -10.88 -6.12
N LEU A 149 -5.50 -9.90 -6.37
CA LEU A 149 -4.11 -10.12 -6.73
C LEU A 149 -3.25 -9.92 -5.49
N VAL A 150 -2.39 -10.88 -5.17
CA VAL A 150 -1.43 -10.78 -4.06
C VAL A 150 -0.02 -11.03 -4.60
N TYR A 151 0.87 -10.05 -4.44
CA TYR A 151 2.29 -10.18 -4.75
C TYR A 151 3.02 -10.79 -3.55
N GLY A 152 3.59 -12.00 -3.71
CA GLY A 152 4.23 -12.76 -2.63
C GLY A 152 5.63 -12.29 -2.18
N GLY A 153 6.19 -11.23 -2.78
CA GLY A 153 7.54 -10.76 -2.45
C GLY A 153 7.73 -9.28 -2.77
N THR A 154 7.94 -8.95 -4.05
CA THR A 154 8.19 -7.58 -4.51
C THR A 154 7.01 -7.09 -5.36
N ALA A 155 6.18 -6.22 -4.79
CA ALA A 155 5.14 -5.57 -5.57
C ALA A 155 5.77 -4.56 -6.55
N PRO A 156 5.16 -4.33 -7.73
CA PRO A 156 5.62 -3.31 -8.65
C PRO A 156 5.59 -1.93 -7.99
N THR A 157 6.70 -1.18 -8.08
CA THR A 157 6.76 0.23 -7.66
C THR A 157 6.42 1.18 -8.82
N GLY A 158 6.46 0.69 -10.06
CA GLY A 158 6.01 1.35 -11.28
C GLY A 158 4.67 0.81 -11.79
N PRO A 159 4.33 1.03 -13.07
CA PRO A 159 3.13 0.47 -13.66
C PRO A 159 3.06 -1.05 -13.46
N ALA A 160 1.93 -1.51 -12.94
CA ALA A 160 1.60 -2.91 -12.73
C ALA A 160 0.64 -3.39 -13.81
N THR A 161 0.73 -4.67 -14.15
CA THR A 161 -0.16 -5.32 -15.12
C THR A 161 -0.74 -6.61 -14.56
N TYR A 162 -1.91 -6.99 -15.05
CA TYR A 162 -2.53 -8.28 -14.74
C TYR A 162 -3.50 -8.68 -15.85
N SER A 163 -3.50 -9.96 -16.20
CA SER A 163 -4.39 -10.51 -17.22
C SER A 163 -5.23 -11.65 -16.65
N PHE A 164 -6.52 -11.68 -16.99
CA PHE A 164 -7.41 -12.78 -16.62
C PHE A 164 -8.50 -13.01 -17.66
N TYR A 165 -9.08 -14.21 -17.63
CA TYR A 165 -10.05 -14.67 -18.62
C TYR A 165 -11.34 -13.84 -18.58
N ALA A 166 -11.84 -13.45 -19.76
CA ALA A 166 -13.04 -12.64 -19.94
C ALA A 166 -14.22 -13.43 -20.53
N GLY A 167 -13.99 -14.60 -21.12
CA GLY A 167 -15.01 -15.37 -21.83
C GLY A 167 -14.64 -15.64 -23.29
N ARG A 168 -15.53 -16.29 -24.04
CA ARG A 168 -15.38 -16.53 -25.48
C ARG A 168 -16.33 -15.69 -26.34
N ASP A 169 -17.32 -15.06 -25.71
CA ASP A 169 -18.34 -14.29 -26.41
C ASP A 169 -17.77 -12.93 -26.85
N LYS A 170 -18.02 -12.57 -28.11
CA LYS A 170 -17.69 -11.26 -28.69
C LYS A 170 -18.81 -10.26 -28.42
N GLY A 171 -18.48 -8.99 -28.24
CA GLY A 171 -19.45 -7.91 -28.09
C GLY A 171 -20.01 -7.77 -26.67
N VAL A 172 -19.49 -8.52 -25.71
CA VAL A 172 -19.94 -8.43 -24.31
C VAL A 172 -19.23 -7.26 -23.64
N THR A 173 -20.03 -6.34 -23.11
CA THR A 173 -19.54 -5.13 -22.44
C THR A 173 -19.46 -5.33 -20.94
N HIS A 174 -18.33 -4.98 -20.36
CA HIS A 174 -18.03 -5.12 -18.94
C HIS A 174 -17.51 -3.82 -18.33
N ARG A 175 -17.73 -3.66 -17.03
CA ARG A 175 -17.22 -2.53 -16.23
C ARG A 175 -16.25 -3.01 -15.17
N LEU A 176 -15.04 -2.46 -15.19
CA LEU A 176 -13.93 -2.84 -14.33
C LEU A 176 -13.52 -1.69 -13.40
N ARG A 177 -13.19 -2.03 -12.16
CA ARG A 177 -12.54 -1.14 -11.18
C ARG A 177 -11.50 -1.91 -10.38
N ILE A 178 -10.47 -1.21 -9.93
CA ILE A 178 -9.42 -1.77 -9.06
C ILE A 178 -9.25 -0.90 -7.81
N ARG A 179 -8.87 -1.52 -6.70
CA ARG A 179 -8.43 -0.83 -5.48
C ARG A 179 -7.23 -1.53 -4.87
N ALA A 180 -6.43 -0.79 -4.13
CA ALA A 180 -5.28 -1.30 -3.39
C ALA A 180 -5.68 -1.64 -1.95
N LYS A 181 -5.05 -2.66 -1.37
CA LYS A 181 -4.99 -2.83 0.09
C LYS A 181 -3.78 -2.06 0.60
N LEU A 182 -4.04 -1.12 1.49
CA LEU A 182 -3.05 -0.22 2.03
C LEU A 182 -2.19 -0.94 3.07
N PRO A 183 -0.99 -0.43 3.38
CA PRO A 183 -0.08 -1.08 4.33
C PRO A 183 -0.64 -1.22 5.75
N ASP A 184 -1.63 -0.41 6.13
CA ASP A 184 -2.40 -0.56 7.38
C ASP A 184 -3.41 -1.74 7.36
N GLY A 185 -3.42 -2.54 6.28
CA GLY A 185 -4.29 -3.68 6.09
C GLY A 185 -5.69 -3.34 5.57
N THR A 186 -6.01 -2.05 5.41
CA THR A 186 -7.35 -1.63 4.99
C THR A 186 -7.44 -1.40 3.48
N TRP A 187 -8.64 -1.47 2.91
CA TRP A 187 -8.84 -1.19 1.49
C TRP A 187 -8.86 0.32 1.20
N GLY A 188 -8.10 0.75 0.19
CA GLY A 188 -8.15 2.11 -0.36
C GLY A 188 -9.38 2.37 -1.24
N GLY A 189 -9.42 3.54 -1.85
CA GLY A 189 -10.46 3.93 -2.80
C GLY A 189 -10.45 3.11 -4.10
N TRP A 190 -11.58 3.12 -4.80
CA TRP A 190 -11.68 2.54 -6.14
C TRP A 190 -11.09 3.49 -7.19
N SER A 191 -10.43 2.91 -8.20
CA SER A 191 -10.06 3.62 -9.43
C SER A 191 -11.28 4.17 -10.14
N GLN A 192 -11.06 5.03 -11.14
CA GLN A 192 -12.07 5.29 -12.16
C GLN A 192 -12.53 3.96 -12.78
N GLU A 193 -13.83 3.88 -13.08
CA GLU A 193 -14.41 2.73 -13.76
C GLU A 193 -14.01 2.74 -15.24
N ARG A 194 -13.69 1.55 -15.77
CA ARG A 194 -13.36 1.35 -17.18
C ARG A 194 -14.36 0.40 -17.81
N THR A 195 -14.95 0.84 -18.92
CA THR A 195 -15.83 0.03 -19.75
C THR A 195 -15.02 -0.58 -20.88
N VAL A 196 -15.15 -1.88 -21.09
CA VAL A 196 -14.48 -2.61 -22.17
C VAL A 196 -15.47 -3.57 -22.83
N THR A 197 -15.30 -3.83 -24.12
CA THR A 197 -16.16 -4.75 -24.87
C THR A 197 -15.28 -5.79 -25.57
N THR A 198 -15.60 -7.08 -25.39
CA THR A 198 -14.81 -8.16 -25.98
C THR A 198 -14.80 -8.08 -27.51
N GLY A 199 -13.60 -8.08 -28.09
CA GLY A 199 -13.42 -8.05 -29.55
C GLY A 199 -13.80 -6.72 -30.21
N ALA A 200 -13.89 -5.63 -29.43
CA ALA A 200 -13.88 -4.28 -29.98
C ALA A 200 -12.45 -3.89 -30.38
N THR A 201 -12.29 -3.35 -31.59
CA THR A 201 -11.02 -2.75 -32.05
C THR A 201 -10.82 -1.40 -31.34
N PRO A 202 -9.57 -0.98 -31.02
CA PRO A 202 -9.30 0.34 -30.44
C PRO A 202 -9.86 1.52 -31.25
#